data_AF-A0A7K3Z4Z2-F1
#
_entry.id   AF-A0A7K3Z4Z2-F1
#
_cell.length_a   1.000
_cell.length_b   1.000
_cell.length_c   1.000
_cell.angle_alpha   90.00
_cell.angle_beta   90.00
_cell.angle_gamma   90.00
#
_symmetry.space_group_name_H-M   'P 1'
#
loop_
_entity.id
_entity.type
_entity.pdbx_description
1 polymer ?
#
loop_
_entity_poly.entity_id
_entity_poly.type
_entity_poly.pdbx_seq_one_letter_code
_entity_poly.pdbx_strand_id
1 'polypeptide(L)'
;MIVLENTSWRDKPVDEVLAMLDKMAKRIQKNVDESKEAIWKQSAIYERLQQSSEATQEQKIRAFIKKTLELERLERVNSQLNLLYSLQIFAFKVKVLEVSLDNITQQLTKSHVLENSSELEGIKKNIDALKILMEAQYESLKEINESQKHNLGYIQ
;
A
#
# COMPACT_ATOMS: atom_id res chain seq x y z
N MET A 1 -12.64 -3.98 -5.07
CA MET A 1 -11.55 -4.42 -5.98
C MET A 1 -10.59 -3.26 -6.19
N ILE A 2 -9.31 -3.41 -5.86
CA ILE A 2 -8.30 -2.35 -6.04
C ILE A 2 -7.62 -2.58 -7.39
N VAL A 3 -7.78 -1.63 -8.30
CA VAL A 3 -7.03 -1.57 -9.55
C VAL A 3 -5.84 -0.64 -9.29
N LEU A 4 -4.63 -1.20 -9.33
CA LEU A 4 -3.38 -0.44 -9.32
C LEU A 4 -3.11 -0.02 -10.77
N GLU A 5 -2.83 1.26 -10.99
CA GLU A 5 -2.68 1.82 -12.35
C GLU A 5 -1.37 1.30 -12.98
N ASN A 6 -1.45 0.91 -14.26
CA ASN A 6 -0.37 0.26 -15.02
C ASN A 6 0.56 1.32 -15.64
N THR A 7 1.33 1.99 -14.78
CA THR A 7 2.24 3.07 -15.19
C THR A 7 3.58 2.86 -14.51
N SER A 8 4.66 2.76 -15.29
CA SER A 8 6.02 2.84 -14.74
C SER A 8 6.22 4.19 -14.06
N TRP A 9 6.88 4.17 -12.91
CA TRP A 9 7.14 5.33 -12.07
C TRP A 9 8.59 5.81 -12.13
N ARG A 10 9.44 5.06 -12.84
CA ARG A 10 10.88 5.34 -12.98
C ARG A 10 11.19 6.76 -13.37
N ASP A 11 10.46 7.27 -14.37
CA ASP A 11 10.72 8.58 -14.96
C ASP A 11 9.78 9.66 -14.42
N LYS A 12 8.91 9.31 -13.46
CA LYS A 12 7.98 10.26 -12.86
C LYS A 12 8.65 11.05 -11.75
N PRO A 13 8.35 12.36 -11.62
CA PRO A 13 8.70 13.12 -10.43
C PRO A 13 8.18 12.42 -9.18
N VAL A 14 8.99 12.37 -8.11
CA VAL A 14 8.59 11.72 -6.85
C VAL A 14 7.32 12.35 -6.27
N ASP A 15 7.04 13.62 -6.56
CA ASP A 15 5.80 14.29 -6.18
C ASP A 15 4.55 13.66 -6.84
N GLU A 16 4.66 13.27 -8.13
CA GLU A 16 3.58 12.55 -8.80
C GLU A 16 3.39 11.16 -8.19
N VAL A 17 4.49 10.47 -7.90
CA VAL A 17 4.46 9.15 -7.24
C VAL A 17 3.76 9.24 -5.89
N LEU A 18 4.10 10.24 -5.07
CA LEU A 18 3.46 10.50 -3.79
C LEU A 18 1.96 10.76 -3.93
N ALA A 19 1.54 11.55 -4.91
CA ALA A 19 0.12 11.83 -5.16
C ALA A 19 -0.65 10.56 -5.60
N MET A 20 -0.03 9.72 -6.43
CA MET A 20 -0.60 8.45 -6.85
C MET A 20 -0.75 7.48 -5.67
N LEU A 21 0.29 7.35 -4.85
CA LEU A 21 0.27 6.56 -3.62
C LEU A 21 -0.82 7.03 -2.64
N ASP A 22 -0.99 8.34 -2.47
CA ASP A 22 -2.05 8.92 -1.63
C ASP A 22 -3.46 8.60 -2.14
N LYS A 23 -3.71 8.78 -3.44
CA LYS A 23 -4.97 8.41 -4.08
C LYS A 23 -5.30 6.93 -3.86
N MET A 24 -4.31 6.06 -3.98
CA MET A 24 -4.48 4.63 -3.72
C MET A 24 -4.74 4.36 -2.25
N ALA A 25 -3.98 4.95 -1.33
CA ALA A 25 -4.15 4.75 0.11
C ALA A 25 -5.56 5.14 0.56
N LYS A 26 -6.07 6.28 0.09
CA LYS A 26 -7.44 6.72 0.36
C LYS A 26 -8.49 5.74 -0.17
N ARG A 27 -8.28 5.18 -1.36
CA ARG A 27 -9.19 4.17 -1.94
C ARG A 27 -9.18 2.88 -1.13
N ILE A 28 -8.00 2.39 -0.72
CA ILE A 28 -7.88 1.17 0.09
C ILE A 28 -8.48 1.40 1.47
N GLN A 29 -8.14 2.52 2.11
CA GLN A 29 -8.69 2.93 3.41
C GLN A 29 -10.22 2.92 3.40
N LYS A 30 -10.84 3.52 2.39
CA LYS A 30 -12.30 3.47 2.22
C LYS A 30 -12.83 2.03 2.19
N ASN A 31 -12.21 1.13 1.42
CA ASN A 31 -12.63 -0.27 1.37
C ASN A 31 -12.46 -0.98 2.72
N VAL A 32 -11.40 -0.67 3.47
CA VAL A 32 -11.16 -1.20 4.82
C VAL A 32 -12.28 -0.75 5.75
N ASP A 33 -12.65 0.53 5.71
CA ASP A 33 -13.68 1.09 6.59
C ASP A 33 -15.07 0.53 6.27
N GLU A 34 -15.42 0.44 4.98
CA GLU A 34 -16.68 -0.19 4.52
C GLU A 34 -16.72 -1.68 4.93
N SER A 35 -15.60 -2.40 4.81
CA SER A 35 -15.52 -3.82 5.19
C SER A 35 -15.64 -4.01 6.70
N LYS A 36 -15.00 -3.14 7.50
CA LYS A 36 -15.14 -3.13 8.96
C LYS A 36 -16.60 -2.92 9.37
N GLU A 37 -17.29 -1.96 8.76
CA GLU A 37 -18.68 -1.68 9.05
C GLU A 37 -19.58 -2.87 8.70
N ALA A 38 -19.38 -3.50 7.54
CA ALA A 38 -20.12 -4.68 7.12
C ALA A 38 -19.90 -5.88 8.06
N ILE A 39 -18.65 -6.16 8.43
CA ILE A 39 -18.29 -7.24 9.36
C ILE A 39 -18.87 -6.99 10.75
N TRP A 40 -18.88 -5.74 11.22
CA TRP A 40 -19.46 -5.40 12.51
C TRP A 40 -20.97 -5.68 12.54
N LYS A 41 -21.70 -5.27 11.50
CA LYS A 41 -23.15 -5.55 11.35
C LYS A 41 -23.43 -7.06 11.30
N GLN A 42 -22.61 -7.83 10.58
CA GLN A 42 -22.79 -9.28 10.46
C GLN A 42 -22.32 -10.06 11.70
N SER A 43 -21.32 -9.58 12.43
CA SER A 43 -20.79 -10.25 13.63
C SER A 43 -21.85 -10.40 14.71
N ALA A 44 -22.72 -9.39 14.89
CA ALA A 44 -23.85 -9.48 15.80
C ALA A 44 -24.86 -10.58 15.41
N ILE A 45 -25.04 -10.83 14.11
CA ILE A 45 -25.91 -11.89 13.59
C ILE A 45 -25.28 -13.26 13.84
N TYR A 46 -23.98 -13.40 13.55
CA TYR A 46 -23.25 -14.65 13.78
C TYR A 46 -23.17 -15.03 15.26
N GLU A 47 -22.95 -14.06 16.15
CA GLU A 47 -22.93 -14.29 17.59
C GLU A 47 -24.28 -14.74 18.13
N ARG A 48 -25.38 -14.12 17.67
CA ARG A 48 -26.74 -14.56 18.00
C ARG A 48 -27.03 -15.98 17.50
N LEU A 49 -26.64 -16.31 16.27
CA LEU A 49 -26.80 -17.65 15.71
C LEU A 49 -26.01 -18.71 16.51
N GLN A 50 -24.82 -18.35 16.97
CA GLN A 50 -23.97 -19.25 17.74
C GLN A 50 -24.55 -19.55 19.12
N GLN A 51 -25.15 -18.54 19.76
CA GLN A 51 -25.79 -18.64 21.08
C GLN A 51 -27.22 -19.19 21.05
N SER A 52 -27.88 -19.17 19.89
CA SER A 52 -29.27 -19.65 19.76
C SER A 52 -29.38 -21.15 20.03
N SER A 53 -30.35 -21.53 20.86
CA SER A 53 -30.76 -22.91 21.08
C SER A 53 -31.56 -23.50 19.91
N GLU A 54 -32.08 -22.65 19.02
CA GLU A 54 -32.92 -23.02 17.87
C GLU A 54 -32.11 -23.24 16.59
N ALA A 55 -30.84 -22.81 16.57
CA ALA A 55 -29.97 -22.97 15.41
C ALA A 55 -29.35 -24.38 15.34
N THR A 56 -29.37 -24.99 14.16
CA THR A 56 -28.74 -26.29 13.93
C THR A 56 -27.22 -26.19 14.00
N GLN A 57 -26.54 -27.32 14.25
CA GLN A 57 -25.08 -27.37 14.23
C GLN A 57 -24.51 -26.93 12.88
N GLU A 58 -25.15 -27.32 11.78
CA GLU A 58 -24.73 -26.89 10.44
C GLU A 58 -24.82 -25.37 10.26
N GLN A 59 -25.90 -24.74 10.74
CA GLN A 59 -26.07 -23.29 10.68
C GLN A 59 -25.00 -22.57 11.49
N LYS A 60 -24.65 -23.09 12.68
CA LYS A 60 -23.58 -22.56 13.54
C LYS A 60 -22.21 -22.66 12.89
N ILE A 61 -21.89 -23.82 12.30
CA ILE A 61 -20.62 -24.04 11.59
C ILE A 61 -20.53 -23.10 10.37
N ARG A 62 -21.60 -22.99 9.57
CA ARG A 62 -21.63 -22.11 8.40
C ARG A 62 -21.46 -20.64 8.79
N ALA A 63 -22.10 -20.20 9.88
CA ALA A 63 -21.93 -18.84 10.42
C ALA A 63 -20.48 -18.59 10.86
N PHE A 64 -19.88 -19.53 11.58
CA PHE A 64 -18.48 -19.44 12.00
C PHE A 64 -17.51 -19.33 10.81
N ILE A 65 -17.63 -20.22 9.83
CA ILE A 65 -16.77 -20.21 8.62
C ILE A 65 -16.89 -18.87 7.88
N LYS A 66 -18.11 -18.36 7.70
CA LYS A 66 -18.31 -17.06 7.04
C LYS A 66 -17.68 -15.91 7.82
N LYS A 67 -17.85 -15.86 9.14
CA LYS A 67 -17.22 -14.85 10.00
C LYS A 67 -15.70 -14.87 9.85
N THR A 68 -15.09 -16.04 9.89
CA THR A 68 -13.63 -16.21 9.74
C THR A 68 -13.15 -15.73 8.37
N LEU A 69 -13.81 -16.12 7.28
CA LEU A 69 -13.43 -15.70 5.93
C LEU A 69 -13.50 -14.19 5.74
N GLU A 70 -14.52 -13.53 6.30
CA GLU A 70 -14.65 -12.08 6.24
C GLU A 70 -13.56 -11.37 7.07
N LEU A 71 -13.22 -11.88 8.26
CA LEU A 71 -12.10 -11.36 9.05
C LEU A 71 -10.76 -11.50 8.32
N GLU A 72 -10.50 -12.65 7.70
CA GLU A 72 -9.30 -12.86 6.87
C GLU A 72 -9.27 -11.92 5.66
N ARG A 73 -10.42 -11.63 5.04
CA ARG A 73 -10.51 -10.63 3.97
C ARG A 73 -10.13 -9.24 4.48
N LEU A 74 -10.64 -8.84 5.64
CA LEU A 74 -10.31 -7.55 6.24
C LEU A 74 -8.82 -7.44 6.59
N GLU A 75 -8.25 -8.46 7.24
CA GLU A 75 -6.82 -8.47 7.62
C GLU A 75 -5.91 -8.34 6.40
N ARG A 76 -6.28 -8.99 5.29
CA ARG A 76 -5.56 -8.88 4.01
C ARG A 76 -5.57 -7.45 3.46
N VAL A 77 -6.74 -6.82 3.35
CA VAL A 77 -6.83 -5.44 2.84
C VAL A 77 -6.10 -4.47 3.78
N ASN A 78 -6.17 -4.70 5.09
CA ASN A 78 -5.44 -3.91 6.09
C ASN A 78 -3.91 -4.05 5.94
N SER A 79 -3.43 -5.25 5.63
CA SER A 79 -2.00 -5.48 5.35
C SER A 79 -1.54 -4.77 4.08
N GLN A 80 -2.35 -4.79 3.02
CA GLN A 80 -2.07 -4.03 1.79
C GLN A 80 -1.99 -2.52 2.06
N LEU A 81 -2.90 -1.99 2.88
CA LEU A 81 -2.89 -0.59 3.29
C LEU A 81 -1.61 -0.21 4.06
N ASN A 82 -1.18 -1.06 5.01
CA ASN A 82 0.05 -0.84 5.77
C ASN A 82 1.30 -0.84 4.89
N LEU A 83 1.37 -1.75 3.91
CA LEU A 83 2.46 -1.77 2.95
C LEU A 83 2.48 -0.51 2.08
N LEU A 84 1.31 -0.03 1.68
CA LEU A 84 1.19 1.20 0.90
C LEU A 84 1.63 2.44 1.71
N TYR A 85 1.27 2.53 2.99
CA TYR A 85 1.80 3.57 3.89
C TYR A 85 3.32 3.50 4.04
N SER A 86 3.87 2.30 4.14
CA SER A 86 5.33 2.11 4.21
C SER A 86 6.02 2.62 2.94
N LEU A 87 5.44 2.34 1.78
CA LEU A 87 5.92 2.83 0.49
C LEU A 87 5.82 4.36 0.36
N GLN A 88 4.74 4.97 0.88
CA GLN A 88 4.60 6.44 0.94
C GLN A 88 5.68 7.09 1.80
N ILE A 89 5.97 6.52 2.97
CA ILE A 89 7.03 7.03 3.85
C ILE A 89 8.39 6.92 3.14
N PHE A 90 8.65 5.81 2.44
CA PHE A 90 9.87 5.64 1.68
C PHE A 90 10.00 6.68 0.55
N ALA A 91 8.95 6.86 -0.25
CA ALA A 91 8.89 7.87 -1.31
C ALA A 91 9.13 9.29 -0.77
N PHE A 92 8.54 9.61 0.38
CA PHE A 92 8.73 10.90 1.04
C PHE A 92 10.19 11.11 1.46
N LYS A 93 10.84 10.09 2.02
CA LYS A 93 12.27 10.15 2.38
C LYS A 93 13.16 10.38 1.15
N VAL A 94 12.86 9.71 0.02
CA VAL A 94 13.57 9.94 -1.25
C VAL A 94 13.41 11.40 -1.69
N LYS A 95 12.19 11.95 -1.63
CA LYS A 95 11.93 13.35 -1.98
C LYS A 95 12.71 14.33 -1.09
N VAL A 96 12.79 14.07 0.21
CA VAL A 96 13.58 14.91 1.15
C VAL A 96 15.05 14.90 0.77
N LEU A 97 15.61 13.75 0.38
CA LEU A 97 16.99 13.65 -0.09
C LEU A 97 17.21 14.43 -1.40
N GLU A 98 16.29 14.34 -2.35
CA GLU A 98 16.34 15.12 -3.60
C GLU A 98 16.40 16.62 -3.32
N VAL A 99 15.45 17.14 -2.54
CA VAL A 99 15.37 18.57 -2.22
C VAL A 99 16.61 19.04 -1.47
N SER A 100 17.15 18.20 -0.56
CA SER A 100 18.36 18.52 0.18
C SER A 100 19.58 18.59 -0.73
N LEU A 101 19.73 17.64 -1.67
CA LEU A 101 20.80 17.64 -2.65
C LEU A 101 20.73 18.84 -3.58
N ASP A 102 19.53 19.18 -4.06
CA ASP A 102 19.33 20.36 -4.91
C ASP A 102 19.72 21.65 -4.18
N ASN A 103 19.31 21.80 -2.92
CA ASN A 103 19.66 22.96 -2.10
C ASN A 103 21.17 23.08 -1.86
N ILE A 104 21.85 21.98 -1.52
CA ILE A 104 23.32 21.96 -1.36
C ILE A 104 24.00 22.34 -2.66
N THR A 105 23.56 21.77 -3.78
CA THR A 105 24.12 22.04 -5.12
C THR A 105 23.98 23.52 -5.47
N GLN A 106 22.81 24.12 -5.22
CA GLN A 106 22.57 25.55 -5.44
C GLN A 106 23.46 26.43 -4.56
N GLN A 107 23.66 26.09 -3.28
CA GLN A 107 24.51 26.85 -2.37
C GLN A 107 25.98 26.80 -2.79
N LEU A 108 26.49 25.62 -3.15
CA LEU A 108 27.87 25.46 -3.65
C LEU A 108 28.09 26.19 -4.98
N THR A 109 27.07 26.26 -5.83
CA THR A 109 27.13 26.99 -7.10
C THR A 109 27.25 28.49 -6.81
N LYS A 110 26.44 29.01 -5.89
CA LYS A 110 26.47 30.42 -5.49
C LYS A 110 27.79 30.81 -4.83
N SER A 111 28.38 29.92 -4.01
CA SER A 111 29.65 30.19 -3.34
C SER A 111 30.87 30.06 -4.25
N HIS A 112 30.70 29.59 -5.50
CA HIS A 112 31.80 29.26 -6.43
C HIS A 112 32.77 28.19 -5.88
N VAL A 113 32.34 27.38 -4.89
CA VAL A 113 33.13 26.31 -4.23
C VAL A 113 32.78 24.94 -4.82
N LEU A 114 32.17 24.89 -6.00
CA LEU A 114 31.71 23.64 -6.61
C LEU A 114 32.89 22.89 -7.26
N GLU A 115 33.88 22.53 -6.44
CA GLU A 115 35.05 21.73 -6.81
C GLU A 115 34.81 20.22 -6.62
N ASN A 116 33.82 19.81 -5.81
CA ASN A 116 33.50 18.41 -5.52
C ASN A 116 32.23 17.90 -6.23
N SER A 117 32.21 17.96 -7.57
CA SER A 117 31.07 17.47 -8.38
C SER A 117 30.86 15.95 -8.30
N SER A 118 31.91 15.17 -8.04
CA SER A 118 31.88 13.70 -8.03
C SER A 118 31.09 13.11 -6.86
N GLU A 119 31.18 13.74 -5.67
CA GLU A 119 30.42 13.31 -4.48
C GLU A 119 28.92 13.58 -4.67
N LEU A 120 28.55 14.77 -5.19
CA LEU A 120 27.17 15.12 -5.50
C LEU A 120 26.59 14.19 -6.57
N GLU A 121 27.38 13.84 -7.59
CA GLU A 121 26.97 12.88 -8.62
C GLU A 121 26.77 11.47 -8.04
N GLY A 122 27.62 11.04 -7.10
CA GLY A 122 27.46 9.79 -6.37
C GLY A 122 26.17 9.76 -5.55
N ILE A 123 25.84 10.83 -4.84
CA ILE A 123 24.58 10.95 -4.08
C ILE A 123 23.38 10.92 -5.03
N LYS A 124 23.45 11.60 -6.18
CA LYS A 124 22.39 11.56 -7.20
C LYS A 124 22.13 10.15 -7.71
N LYS A 125 23.20 9.39 -8.04
CA LYS A 125 23.10 7.98 -8.44
C LYS A 125 22.46 7.11 -7.35
N ASN A 126 22.78 7.35 -6.08
CA ASN A 126 22.16 6.64 -4.96
C ASN A 126 20.65 6.96 -4.84
N ILE A 127 20.25 8.22 -5.03
CA ILE A 127 18.84 8.61 -5.07
C ILE A 127 18.11 7.92 -6.22
N ASP A 128 18.70 7.86 -7.41
CA ASP A 128 18.11 7.15 -8.54
C ASP A 128 17.97 5.64 -8.27
N ALA A 129 18.95 5.03 -7.60
CA ALA A 129 18.84 3.64 -7.14
C ALA A 129 17.69 3.44 -6.13
N LEU A 130 17.46 4.39 -5.21
CA LEU A 130 16.33 4.34 -4.28
C LEU A 130 14.98 4.44 -5.02
N LYS A 131 14.88 5.24 -6.08
CA LYS A 131 13.68 5.28 -6.93
C LYS A 131 13.40 3.96 -7.61
N ILE A 132 14.44 3.29 -8.11
CA ILE A 132 14.30 1.95 -8.72
C ILE A 132 13.77 0.95 -7.69
N LEU A 133 14.31 0.96 -6.46
CA LEU A 133 13.83 0.10 -5.39
C LEU A 133 12.37 0.40 -5.00
N MET A 134 11.99 1.69 -5.00
CA MET A 134 10.61 2.11 -4.78
C MET A 134 9.66 1.51 -5.82
N GLU A 135 10.03 1.59 -7.09
CA GLU A 135 9.24 1.04 -8.20
C GLU A 135 9.14 -0.50 -8.12
N ALA A 136 10.25 -1.19 -7.83
CA ALA A 136 10.26 -2.64 -7.65
C ALA A 136 9.32 -3.09 -6.51
N GLN A 137 9.30 -2.34 -5.40
CA GLN A 137 8.38 -2.58 -4.30
C GLN A 137 6.92 -2.33 -4.69
N TYR A 138 6.65 -1.28 -5.48
CA TYR A 138 5.31 -1.03 -5.99
C TYR A 138 4.81 -2.15 -6.91
N GLU A 139 5.61 -2.60 -7.88
CA GLU A 139 5.22 -3.70 -8.77
C GLU A 139 5.03 -5.01 -7.99
N SER A 140 5.84 -5.26 -6.96
CA SER A 140 5.64 -6.42 -6.07
C SER A 140 4.28 -6.37 -5.36
N LEU A 141 3.85 -5.19 -4.88
CA LEU A 141 2.50 -5.02 -4.30
C LEU A 141 1.40 -5.27 -5.32
N LYS A 142 1.65 -4.95 -6.58
CA LYS A 142 0.70 -5.16 -7.67
C LYS A 142 0.56 -6.63 -8.05
N GLU A 143 1.68 -7.35 -8.18
CA GLU A 143 1.67 -8.79 -8.40
C GLU A 143 0.96 -9.56 -7.28
N ILE A 144 1.17 -9.15 -6.01
CA ILE A 144 0.44 -9.72 -4.87
C ILE A 144 -1.07 -9.52 -5.03
N ASN A 145 -1.50 -8.32 -5.44
CA ASN A 145 -2.93 -8.04 -5.63
C ASN A 145 -3.53 -8.79 -6.84
N GLU A 146 -2.78 -8.96 -7.93
CA GLU A 146 -3.22 -9.69 -9.14
C GLU A 146 -3.27 -11.20 -8.94
N SER A 147 -2.23 -11.81 -8.35
CA SER A 147 -2.22 -13.24 -8.01
C SER A 147 -3.36 -13.60 -7.05
N GLN A 148 -3.72 -12.68 -6.15
CA GLN A 148 -4.85 -12.85 -5.24
C GLN A 148 -6.22 -12.82 -5.94
N LYS A 149 -6.38 -12.10 -7.06
CA LYS A 149 -7.63 -12.15 -7.85
C LYS A 149 -7.91 -13.56 -8.38
N HIS A 150 -6.87 -14.28 -8.79
CA HIS A 150 -7.02 -15.63 -9.32
C HIS A 150 -7.37 -16.65 -8.23
N ASN A 151 -6.81 -16.51 -7.03
CA ASN A 151 -7.03 -17.46 -5.94
C ASN A 151 -8.43 -17.37 -5.31
N LEU A 152 -9.11 -16.22 -5.40
CA LEU A 152 -10.48 -16.04 -4.91
C LEU A 152 -11.56 -16.57 -5.86
N GLY A 153 -11.21 -16.94 -7.10
CA GLY A 153 -12.16 -17.49 -8.08
C GLY A 153 -12.62 -18.92 -7.77
N TYR A 154 -11.91 -19.64 -6.89
CA TYR A 154 -12.21 -21.05 -6.55
C TYR A 154 -13.15 -21.23 -5.35
N ILE A 155 -13.64 -20.14 -4.74
CA ILE A 155 -14.55 -20.17 -3.57
C ILE A 155 -15.92 -19.56 -3.90
N GLN A 156 -16.30 -19.51 -5.19
CA GLN A 156 -17.66 -19.12 -5.60
C GLN A 156 -18.60 -20.33 -5.66
#